data_AF-A0A970W0D2-F1
#
_entry.id   AF-A0A970W0D2-F1
#
_cell.length_a   1.000
_cell.length_b   1.000
_cell.length_c   1.000
_cell.angle_alpha   90.00
_cell.angle_beta   90.00
_cell.angle_gamma   90.00
#
_symmetry.space_group_name_H-M   'P 1'
#
loop_
_entity.id
_entity.type
_entity.pdbx_description
1 polymer ?
#
loop_
_entity_poly.entity_id
_entity_poly.type
_entity_poly.pdbx_seq_one_letter_code
_entity_poly.pdbx_strand_id
1 'polypeptide(L)' 'MPSKHFTILHSNDLHGDFLAESQDDKGQVGGLALLSGYINQVRREVPNTL' A
#
# COMPACT_ATOMS: atom_id res chain seq x y z
N MET A 1 -11.73 20.02 22.20
CA MET A 1 -11.20 18.64 22.15
C MET A 1 -10.05 18.62 21.17
N PRO A 2 -8.88 18.03 21.49
CA PRO A 2 -7.81 17.89 20.51
C PRO A 2 -8.23 16.90 19.40
N SER A 3 -7.99 17.26 18.14
CA SER A 3 -8.14 16.34 17.02
C SER A 3 -6.95 15.38 16.97
N LYS A 4 -7.18 14.16 16.45
CA LYS A 4 -6.10 13.20 16.14
C LYS A 4 -6.03 13.00 14.64
N HIS A 5 -4.81 12.90 14.13
CA HIS A 5 -4.57 12.50 12.76
C HIS A 5 -4.71 10.98 12.63
N PHE A 6 -5.43 10.54 11.60
CA PHE A 6 -5.66 9.13 11.29
C PHE A 6 -5.41 8.92 9.80
N THR A 7 -4.56 7.95 9.49
CA THR A 7 -4.18 7.62 8.11
C THR A 7 -4.95 6.38 7.67
N ILE A 8 -5.53 6.40 6.48
CA ILE A 8 -6.27 5.27 5.91
C ILE A 8 -5.53 4.79 4.66
N LEU A 9 -5.07 3.54 4.68
CA LEU A 9 -4.59 2.85 3.50
C LEU A 9 -5.75 2.05 2.91
N HIS A 10 -6.03 2.25 1.62
CA HIS A 10 -7.03 1.47 0.92
C HIS A 10 -6.57 1.13 -0.48
N SER A 11 -7.10 0.01 -0.99
CA SER A 11 -7.01 -0.40 -2.38
C SER A 11 -8.41 -0.83 -2.81
N ASN A 12 -8.70 -0.73 -4.10
CA ASN A 12 -9.96 -1.15 -4.69
C ASN A 12 -9.66 -2.06 -5.90
N ASP A 13 -10.63 -2.92 -6.23
CA ASP A 13 -10.67 -3.65 -7.49
C ASP A 13 -9.40 -4.44 -7.83
N LEU A 14 -8.81 -5.08 -6.80
CA LEU A 14 -7.63 -5.90 -7.00
C LEU A 14 -7.86 -7.08 -7.96
N HIS A 15 -9.11 -7.51 -8.21
CA HIS A 15 -9.49 -8.48 -9.24
C HIS A 15 -8.58 -9.72 -9.41
N GLY A 16 -7.93 -10.19 -8.33
CA GLY A 16 -7.01 -11.33 -8.39
C GLY A 16 -5.61 -11.01 -8.94
N ASP A 17 -5.25 -9.73 -9.02
CA ASP A 17 -3.94 -9.23 -9.44
C ASP A 17 -2.90 -9.42 -8.33
N PHE A 18 -2.42 -10.65 -8.22
CA PHE A 18 -1.51 -11.08 -7.16
C PHE A 18 -0.03 -10.86 -7.52
N LEU A 19 0.30 -10.87 -8.80
CA LEU A 19 1.65 -10.84 -9.31
C LEU A 19 2.00 -9.41 -9.76
N ALA A 20 3.27 -9.04 -9.62
CA ALA A 20 3.71 -7.77 -10.15
C ALA A 20 3.87 -7.85 -11.67
N GLU A 21 3.50 -6.77 -12.36
CA GLU A 21 3.66 -6.63 -13.80
C GLU A 21 4.90 -5.78 -14.11
N SER A 22 5.63 -6.15 -15.16
CA SER A 22 6.72 -5.30 -15.67
C SER A 22 6.13 -4.21 -16.55
N GLN A 23 6.42 -2.96 -16.21
CA GLN A 23 6.13 -1.79 -17.05
C GLN A 23 7.45 -1.25 -17.60
N ASP A 24 7.52 -1.06 -18.93
CA ASP A 24 8.75 -0.74 -19.68
C ASP A 24 9.69 0.21 -18.94
N ASP A 25 9.20 1.39 -18.54
CA ASP A 25 10.01 2.44 -17.95
C ASP A 25 9.90 2.56 -16.42
N LYS A 26 9.09 1.71 -15.76
CA LYS A 26 8.77 1.84 -14.32
C LYS A 26 9.14 0.62 -13.47
N GLY A 27 9.69 -0.42 -14.08
CA GLY A 27 10.01 -1.67 -13.39
C GLY A 27 8.75 -2.42 -12.98
N GLN A 28 8.81 -3.11 -11.83
CA GLN A 28 7.68 -3.91 -11.34
C GLN A 28 6.64 -3.02 -10.66
N VAL A 29 5.39 -3.14 -11.11
CA VAL A 29 4.24 -2.40 -10.58
C VAL A 29 3.17 -3.40 -10.16
N GLY A 30 2.46 -3.10 -9.06
CA GLY A 30 1.37 -3.95 -8.57
C GLY A 30 1.83 -5.19 -7.79
N GLY A 31 0.94 -6.15 -7.65
CA GLY A 31 1.17 -7.39 -6.90
C GLY A 31 1.17 -7.26 -5.37
N LEU A 32 0.82 -8.36 -4.71
CA LEU A 32 0.65 -8.39 -3.25
C LEU A 32 1.94 -8.22 -2.47
N ALA A 33 3.08 -8.66 -3.01
CA ALA A 33 4.36 -8.57 -2.32
C ALA A 33 4.80 -7.11 -2.14
N LEU A 34 4.70 -6.31 -3.22
CA LEU A 34 5.04 -4.89 -3.19
C LEU A 34 4.04 -4.10 -2.30
N LEU A 35 2.74 -4.37 -2.46
CA LEU A 35 1.70 -3.75 -1.63
C LEU A 35 1.89 -4.07 -0.13
N SER A 36 2.18 -5.33 0.21
CA SER A 36 2.45 -5.75 1.59
C SER A 36 3.69 -5.07 2.17
N GLY A 37 4.77 -4.96 1.37
CA GLY A 37 5.97 -4.23 1.78
C GLY A 37 5.67 -2.78 2.14
N TYR A 38 4.93 -2.09 1.27
CA TYR A 38 4.53 -0.70 1.47
C TYR A 38 3.63 -0.52 2.71
N ILE A 39 2.57 -1.33 2.84
CA ILE A 39 1.67 -1.28 4.00
C ILE A 39 2.45 -1.46 5.31
N ASN A 40 3.36 -2.45 5.35
CA ASN A 40 4.15 -2.72 6.54
C ASN A 40 5.12 -1.58 6.86
N GLN A 41 5.73 -0.95 5.86
CA GLN A 41 6.56 0.23 6.05
C GLN A 41 5.76 1.39 6.64
N VAL A 42 4.63 1.75 6.02
CA VAL A 42 3.81 2.89 6.46
C VAL A 42 3.26 2.66 7.87
N ARG A 43 2.82 1.44 8.20
CA ARG A 43 2.35 1.14 9.57
C ARG A 43 3.43 1.26 10.65
N ARG A 44 4.72 1.12 10.29
CA ARG A 44 5.85 1.34 11.22
C ARG A 44 6.17 2.82 11.38
N GLU A 45 6.05 3.60 10.31
CA GLU A 45 6.49 4.99 10.24
C GLU A 45 5.39 5.98 10.64
N VAL A 46 4.13 5.66 10.33
CA VAL A 46 2.99 6.56 10.48
C VAL A 46 2.05 6.04 11.59
N PRO A 47 1.98 6.72 12.75
CA PRO A 47 1.11 6.32 13.84
C PRO A 47 -0.36 6.53 13.47
N ASN A 48 -1.25 5.72 14.05
CA ASN A 48 -2.69 5.74 13.81
C ASN A 48 -3.05 5.48 12.33
N THR A 49 -2.48 4.42 11.75
CA THR A 49 -2.74 3.98 10.37
C THR A 49 -3.60 2.72 10.35
N LEU A 50 -4.63 2.70 9.49
CA LEU A 50 -5.41 1.51 9.13
C LEU A 50 -4.97 0.97 7.79
#